data_AF-A0A4Q9N8K2-F1
#
_entry.id   AF-A0A4Q9N8K2-F1
#
_cell.length_a   1.000
_cell.length_b   1.000
_cell.length_c   1.000
_cell.angle_alpha   90.00
_cell.angle_beta   90.00
_cell.angle_gamma   90.00
#
_symmetry.space_group_name_H-M   'P 1'
#
loop_
_entity.id
_entity.type
_entity.pdbx_description
1 polymer ?
#
loop_
_entity_poly.entity_id
_entity_poly.type
_entity_poly.pdbx_seq_one_letter_code
_entity_poly.pdbx_strand_id
1 'polypeptide(L)'
;MLHSLLAASFAITIATLGSAQVATSYCDATSGICFQGYTDTTMDMTIGVILPPLTPPSDEYIVQMVVPASYGWSGVSMGGQMSNSLLFPFWPNGQEIVLGARWTDDYVLPLAYEGPQITLLPASTVNSTHVNAIFRCQNCTVWEGGSLGSGDLNGTAVLAYVASTTTGVDDPSDVNSSFSEHNYFNFFGLDLSAAHSSSYSQYISGGVGTTTAPSGPSSTPATPSSTSSAPAATQSEYGQCGGNGWTGPTVCATGLTCVVVSPPYYSQCQAAK
;
A
#
# COMPACT_ATOMS: atom_id res chain seq x y z
N MET A 1 -17.89 -20.37 64.45
CA MET A 1 -17.53 -19.09 63.79
C MET A 1 -16.42 -19.37 62.79
N LEU A 2 -16.35 -18.57 61.71
CA LEU A 2 -15.30 -18.45 60.69
C LEU A 2 -15.37 -19.34 59.43
N HIS A 3 -16.02 -18.72 58.43
CA HIS A 3 -15.57 -18.46 57.06
C HIS A 3 -15.84 -19.44 55.91
N SER A 4 -16.91 -19.06 55.19
CA SER A 4 -17.15 -19.23 53.76
C SER A 4 -15.95 -18.86 52.88
N LEU A 5 -15.66 -19.69 51.87
CA LEU A 5 -14.79 -19.36 50.75
C LEU A 5 -15.55 -19.68 49.46
N LEU A 6 -16.10 -18.63 48.83
CA LEU A 6 -16.55 -18.67 47.43
C LEU A 6 -15.31 -18.74 46.53
N ALA A 7 -15.20 -19.79 45.73
CA ALA A 7 -14.28 -19.83 44.60
C ALA A 7 -14.90 -19.03 43.44
N ALA A 8 -14.36 -17.84 43.17
CA ALA A 8 -14.68 -17.07 41.98
C ALA A 8 -13.87 -17.61 40.80
N SER A 9 -14.53 -18.31 39.89
CA SER A 9 -13.94 -18.74 38.61
C SER A 9 -13.69 -17.50 37.73
N PHE A 10 -12.42 -17.13 37.56
CA PHE A 10 -12.00 -16.16 36.56
C PHE A 10 -12.08 -16.82 35.17
N ALA A 11 -13.09 -16.46 34.38
CA ALA A 11 -13.11 -16.78 32.96
C ALA A 11 -12.09 -15.88 32.26
N ILE A 12 -10.98 -16.47 31.79
CA ILE A 12 -10.03 -15.79 30.91
C ILE A 12 -10.70 -15.69 29.54
N THR A 13 -11.20 -14.51 29.21
CA THR A 13 -11.58 -14.16 27.83
C THR A 13 -10.32 -14.15 26.99
N ILE A 14 -10.17 -15.15 26.13
CA ILE A 14 -9.16 -15.19 25.07
C ILE A 14 -9.43 -13.99 24.16
N ALA A 15 -8.52 -13.02 24.16
CA ALA A 15 -8.53 -11.94 23.19
C ALA A 15 -8.44 -12.56 21.79
N THR A 16 -9.44 -12.28 20.97
CA THR A 16 -9.43 -12.64 19.55
C THR A 16 -8.23 -11.98 18.89
N LEU A 17 -7.37 -12.78 18.25
CA LEU A 17 -6.30 -12.26 17.40
C LEU A 17 -6.94 -11.40 16.29
N GLY A 18 -6.62 -10.12 16.25
CA GLY A 18 -6.97 -9.27 15.11
C GLY A 18 -6.17 -9.73 13.89
N SER A 19 -6.85 -10.02 12.78
CA SER A 19 -6.21 -10.26 11.49
C SER A 19 -5.52 -8.99 11.01
N ALA A 20 -4.25 -9.07 10.62
CA ALA A 20 -3.58 -7.96 9.95
C ALA A 20 -4.23 -7.72 8.56
N GLN A 21 -4.40 -6.46 8.16
CA GLN A 21 -4.86 -6.09 6.82
C GLN A 21 -3.72 -6.31 5.82
N VAL A 22 -3.77 -7.42 5.10
CA VAL A 22 -2.70 -7.85 4.19
C VAL A 22 -3.29 -8.11 2.81
N ALA A 23 -2.57 -7.67 1.79
CA ALA A 23 -2.91 -7.93 0.41
C ALA A 23 -2.85 -9.42 0.07
N THR A 24 -3.68 -9.85 -0.87
CA THR A 24 -3.72 -11.21 -1.39
C THR A 24 -3.86 -11.19 -2.90
N SER A 25 -3.46 -12.28 -3.56
CA SER A 25 -3.59 -12.41 -5.00
C SER A 25 -5.06 -12.49 -5.39
N TYR A 26 -5.47 -11.70 -6.37
CA TYR A 26 -6.77 -11.87 -7.03
C TYR A 26 -6.66 -11.54 -8.51
N CYS A 27 -7.63 -11.98 -9.31
CA CYS A 27 -7.73 -11.61 -10.71
C CYS A 27 -9.04 -10.87 -10.94
N ASP A 28 -8.93 -9.64 -11.46
CA ASP A 28 -10.07 -8.83 -11.83
C ASP A 28 -10.72 -9.43 -13.08
N ALA A 29 -11.95 -9.93 -12.95
CA ALA A 29 -12.61 -10.66 -14.02
C ALA A 29 -12.96 -9.77 -15.23
N THR A 30 -13.09 -8.45 -15.01
CA THR A 30 -13.45 -7.48 -16.06
C THR A 30 -12.26 -7.14 -16.95
N SER A 31 -11.10 -6.85 -16.35
CA SER A 31 -9.87 -6.51 -17.06
C SER A 31 -9.01 -7.72 -17.44
N GLY A 32 -9.18 -8.85 -16.73
CA GLY A 32 -8.32 -10.02 -16.88
C GLY A 32 -6.91 -9.84 -16.28
N ILE A 33 -6.70 -8.79 -15.48
CA ILE A 33 -5.42 -8.51 -14.82
C ILE A 33 -5.44 -9.14 -13.42
N CYS A 34 -4.33 -9.79 -13.05
CA CYS A 34 -4.16 -10.32 -11.70
C CYS A 34 -3.28 -9.38 -10.87
N PHE A 35 -3.75 -9.00 -9.70
CA PHE A 35 -3.11 -8.05 -8.80
C PHE A 35 -2.74 -8.73 -7.48
N GLN A 36 -1.79 -8.12 -6.76
CA GLN A 36 -1.75 -8.22 -5.32
C GLN A 36 -2.51 -7.06 -4.73
N GLY A 37 -3.52 -7.33 -3.91
CA GLY A 37 -4.30 -6.23 -3.36
C GLY A 37 -5.19 -6.57 -2.19
N TYR A 38 -5.84 -5.54 -1.69
CA TYR A 38 -6.67 -5.57 -0.51
C TYR A 38 -8.05 -4.99 -0.81
N THR A 39 -9.09 -5.63 -0.25
CA THR A 39 -10.46 -5.13 -0.31
C THR A 39 -10.92 -4.76 1.10
N ASP A 40 -11.27 -3.49 1.27
CA ASP A 40 -12.03 -3.00 2.40
C ASP A 40 -13.52 -3.23 2.15
N THR A 41 -14.07 -4.28 2.75
CA THR A 41 -15.49 -4.63 2.58
C THR A 41 -16.44 -3.67 3.29
N THR A 42 -15.94 -2.83 4.20
CA THR A 42 -16.76 -1.83 4.89
C THR A 42 -16.96 -0.61 4.00
N MET A 43 -15.92 -0.23 3.28
CA MET A 43 -15.92 0.92 2.37
C MET A 43 -16.17 0.55 0.91
N ASP A 44 -16.27 -0.74 0.60
CA ASP A 44 -16.40 -1.27 -0.77
C ASP A 44 -15.28 -0.76 -1.70
N MET A 45 -14.05 -0.69 -1.15
CA MET A 45 -12.87 -0.22 -1.86
C MET A 45 -11.89 -1.37 -2.08
N THR A 46 -11.40 -1.55 -3.31
CA THR A 46 -10.34 -2.50 -3.63
C THR A 46 -9.15 -1.77 -4.23
N ILE A 47 -7.95 -2.04 -3.69
CA ILE A 47 -6.69 -1.50 -4.18
C ILE A 47 -5.80 -2.67 -4.57
N GLY A 48 -5.38 -2.72 -5.83
CA GLY A 48 -4.50 -3.73 -6.38
C GLY A 48 -3.24 -3.12 -6.99
N VAL A 49 -2.11 -3.80 -6.85
CA VAL A 49 -0.83 -3.41 -7.44
C VAL A 49 -0.23 -4.61 -8.15
N ILE A 50 0.39 -4.34 -9.29
CA ILE A 50 1.20 -5.32 -10.01
C ILE A 50 2.46 -4.63 -10.56
N LEU A 51 3.59 -5.32 -10.44
CA LEU A 51 4.89 -4.89 -10.90
C LEU A 51 5.33 -5.70 -12.13
N PRO A 52 6.20 -5.12 -12.98
CA PRO A 52 6.95 -5.86 -13.99
C PRO A 52 7.78 -6.99 -13.37
N PRO A 53 8.34 -7.93 -14.16
CA PRO A 53 9.35 -8.85 -13.65
C PRO A 53 10.48 -8.10 -12.93
N LEU A 54 10.96 -8.64 -11.82
CA LEU A 54 11.99 -7.99 -10.98
C LEU A 54 13.31 -7.74 -11.71
N THR A 55 13.60 -8.52 -12.76
CA THR A 55 14.85 -8.45 -13.52
C THR A 55 14.59 -8.21 -15.01
N PRO A 56 15.10 -7.10 -15.59
CA PRO A 56 15.78 -5.99 -14.91
C PRO A 56 14.83 -5.20 -14.01
N PRO A 57 15.33 -4.49 -12.98
CA PRO A 57 14.50 -3.63 -12.16
C PRO A 57 13.85 -2.55 -13.02
N SER A 58 12.64 -2.16 -12.65
CA SER A 58 11.80 -1.24 -13.40
C SER A 58 11.29 -0.13 -12.49
N ASP A 59 10.97 1.02 -13.08
CA ASP A 59 10.51 2.23 -12.40
C ASP A 59 8.99 2.42 -12.51
N GLU A 60 8.27 1.37 -12.88
CA GLU A 60 6.83 1.41 -13.14
C GLU A 60 6.05 0.28 -12.46
N TYR A 61 4.74 0.49 -12.34
CA TYR A 61 3.77 -0.48 -11.87
C TYR A 61 2.39 -0.15 -12.46
N ILE A 62 1.45 -1.09 -12.35
CA ILE A 62 0.02 -0.83 -12.60
C ILE A 62 -0.70 -0.87 -11.26
N VAL A 63 -1.60 0.08 -11.05
CA VAL A 63 -2.49 0.13 -9.89
C VAL A 63 -3.94 0.01 -10.36
N GLN A 64 -4.73 -0.74 -9.61
CA GLN A 64 -6.19 -0.76 -9.69
C GLN A 64 -6.77 -0.12 -8.44
N MET A 65 -7.76 0.77 -8.62
CA MET A 65 -8.63 1.27 -7.56
C MET A 65 -10.09 1.07 -7.99
N VAL A 66 -10.80 0.18 -7.30
CA VAL A 66 -12.25 0.01 -7.45
C VAL A 66 -12.92 0.66 -6.25
N VAL A 67 -13.71 1.70 -6.46
CA VAL A 67 -14.35 2.47 -5.39
C VAL A 67 -15.79 2.83 -5.75
N PRO A 68 -16.68 3.07 -4.77
CA PRO A 68 -18.04 3.50 -5.05
C PRO A 68 -18.07 4.80 -5.85
N ALA A 69 -18.86 4.83 -6.93
CA ALA A 69 -19.03 6.01 -7.78
C ALA A 69 -19.76 7.16 -7.07
N SER A 70 -20.35 6.90 -5.90
CA SER A 70 -20.98 7.91 -5.04
C SER A 70 -19.99 8.72 -4.22
N TYR A 71 -18.72 8.30 -4.11
CA TYR A 71 -17.71 9.04 -3.36
C TYR A 71 -17.30 10.29 -4.11
N GLY A 72 -17.01 11.35 -3.37
CA GLY A 72 -16.59 12.62 -3.95
C GLY A 72 -15.21 12.54 -4.60
N TRP A 73 -14.26 11.90 -3.91
CA TRP A 73 -12.96 11.51 -4.46
C TRP A 73 -12.35 10.40 -3.61
N SER A 74 -11.36 9.71 -4.16
CA SER A 74 -10.59 8.67 -3.47
C SER A 74 -9.12 8.77 -3.86
N GLY A 75 -8.24 8.06 -3.17
CA GLY A 75 -6.84 8.05 -3.55
C GLY A 75 -6.04 6.96 -2.87
N VAL A 76 -4.81 6.78 -3.37
CA VAL A 76 -3.83 5.85 -2.82
C VAL A 76 -2.51 6.59 -2.57
N SER A 77 -1.86 6.27 -1.46
CA SER A 77 -0.47 6.64 -1.18
C SER A 77 0.43 5.44 -1.36
N MET A 78 1.44 5.59 -2.22
CA MET A 78 2.39 4.52 -2.54
C MET A 78 3.49 4.33 -1.50
N GLY A 79 3.64 5.29 -0.58
CA GLY A 79 4.57 5.22 0.55
C GLY A 79 3.89 4.92 1.89
N GLY A 80 2.57 4.77 1.91
CA GLY A 80 1.81 4.45 3.14
C GLY A 80 1.58 5.63 4.08
N GLN A 81 2.02 6.84 3.73
CA GLN A 81 1.79 8.07 4.50
C GLN A 81 1.33 9.20 3.56
N MET A 82 0.79 10.30 4.10
CA MET A 82 0.37 11.44 3.27
C MET A 82 1.58 12.26 2.81
N SER A 83 2.39 12.74 3.75
CA SER A 83 3.59 13.51 3.43
C SER A 83 4.72 12.63 2.89
N ASN A 84 5.58 13.18 2.05
CA ASN A 84 6.76 12.51 1.48
C ASN A 84 6.43 11.17 0.77
N SER A 85 5.21 11.04 0.24
CA SER A 85 4.74 9.89 -0.52
C SER A 85 4.19 10.32 -1.85
N LEU A 86 4.34 9.47 -2.87
CA LEU A 86 3.65 9.65 -4.13
C LEU A 86 2.15 9.32 -3.94
N LEU A 87 1.30 10.31 -4.21
CA LEU A 87 -0.15 10.24 -4.01
C LEU A 87 -0.87 10.25 -5.35
N PHE A 88 -1.93 9.45 -5.46
CA PHE A 88 -2.82 9.45 -6.62
C PHE A 88 -4.27 9.68 -6.19
N PRO A 89 -4.70 10.93 -5.95
CA PRO A 89 -6.12 11.21 -5.88
C PRO A 89 -6.77 11.00 -7.25
N PHE A 90 -8.02 10.57 -7.23
CA PHE A 90 -8.84 10.41 -8.41
C PHE A 90 -10.33 10.56 -8.09
N TRP A 91 -11.09 10.88 -9.12
CA TRP A 91 -12.55 10.98 -9.07
C TRP A 91 -13.16 10.76 -10.46
N PRO A 92 -14.43 10.36 -10.55
CA PRO A 92 -15.14 10.36 -11.82
C PRO A 92 -15.55 11.79 -12.22
N ASN A 93 -15.45 12.09 -13.51
CA ASN A 93 -16.09 13.25 -14.12
C ASN A 93 -17.00 12.75 -15.26
N GLY A 94 -18.27 12.49 -14.92
CA GLY A 94 -19.16 11.75 -15.82
C GLY A 94 -18.68 10.32 -16.03
N GLN A 95 -18.31 9.97 -17.25
CA GLN A 95 -17.76 8.64 -17.60
C GLN A 95 -16.22 8.63 -17.67
N GLU A 96 -15.59 9.78 -17.48
CA GLU A 96 -14.14 9.91 -17.47
C GLU A 96 -13.60 9.76 -16.05
N ILE A 97 -12.34 9.34 -15.94
CA ILE A 97 -11.62 9.27 -14.67
C ILE A 97 -10.55 10.36 -14.71
N VAL A 98 -10.61 11.28 -13.74
CA VAL A 98 -9.58 12.29 -13.55
C VAL A 98 -8.65 11.79 -12.45
N LEU A 99 -7.37 11.67 -12.78
CA LEU A 99 -6.35 11.06 -11.93
C LEU A 99 -5.00 11.71 -12.24
N GLY A 100 -4.24 12.06 -11.20
CA GLY A 100 -2.94 12.69 -11.35
C GLY A 100 -2.04 12.46 -10.15
N ALA A 101 -0.73 12.59 -10.36
CA ALA A 101 0.25 12.50 -9.28
C ALA A 101 0.21 13.78 -8.44
N ARG A 102 0.15 13.61 -7.13
CA ARG A 102 0.32 14.68 -6.15
C ARG A 102 1.39 14.34 -5.14
N TRP A 103 1.92 15.38 -4.49
CA TRP A 103 2.89 15.26 -3.42
C TRP A 103 2.78 16.45 -2.46
N THR A 104 3.21 16.22 -1.21
CA THR A 104 3.32 17.23 -0.15
C THR A 104 4.36 16.78 0.87
N ASP A 105 5.04 17.71 1.53
CA ASP A 105 5.95 17.45 2.67
C ASP A 105 5.25 17.57 4.04
N ASP A 106 4.02 18.08 4.06
CA ASP A 106 3.22 18.30 5.26
C ASP A 106 1.75 17.85 5.07
N TYR A 107 0.94 17.90 6.13
CA TYR A 107 -0.49 17.59 6.13
C TYR A 107 -1.32 18.78 5.61
N VAL A 108 -1.05 19.16 4.37
CA VAL A 108 -1.74 20.23 3.62
C VAL A 108 -2.18 19.71 2.26
N LEU A 109 -2.98 20.50 1.52
CA LEU A 109 -3.46 20.14 0.18
C LEU A 109 -2.27 19.72 -0.73
N PRO A 110 -2.21 18.46 -1.18
CA PRO A 110 -1.14 18.01 -2.06
C PRO A 110 -1.19 18.70 -3.42
N LEU A 111 -0.03 19.18 -3.88
CA LEU A 111 0.10 19.86 -5.17
C LEU A 111 0.50 18.88 -6.27
N ALA A 112 0.36 19.31 -7.52
CA ALA A 112 0.79 18.54 -8.68
C ALA A 112 2.26 18.12 -8.54
N TYR A 113 2.55 16.86 -8.80
CA TYR A 113 3.90 16.32 -8.72
C TYR A 113 4.41 15.91 -10.10
N GLU A 114 5.45 16.60 -10.55
CA GLU A 114 6.09 16.40 -11.85
C GLU A 114 6.96 15.14 -11.85
N GLY A 115 7.09 14.51 -13.02
CA GLY A 115 7.94 13.33 -13.21
C GLY A 115 7.15 12.05 -13.52
N PRO A 116 6.23 11.59 -12.65
CA PRO A 116 5.39 10.44 -12.93
C PRO A 116 4.63 10.57 -14.25
N GLN A 117 4.64 9.53 -15.06
CA GLN A 117 3.83 9.44 -16.27
C GLN A 117 2.69 8.47 -16.03
N ILE A 118 1.47 8.99 -16.01
CA ILE A 118 0.28 8.22 -15.68
C ILE A 118 -0.54 7.98 -16.94
N THR A 119 -0.87 6.72 -17.20
CA THR A 119 -1.70 6.30 -18.33
C THR A 119 -2.82 5.41 -17.83
N LEU A 120 -4.07 5.87 -17.95
CA LEU A 120 -5.23 5.01 -17.75
C LEU A 120 -5.23 3.89 -18.78
N LEU A 121 -5.40 2.66 -18.31
CA LEU A 121 -5.50 1.48 -19.15
C LEU A 121 -6.93 1.36 -19.72
N PRO A 122 -7.11 0.79 -20.93
CA PRO A 122 -8.41 0.69 -21.60
C PRO A 122 -9.49 -0.07 -20.82
N ALA A 123 -9.09 -0.91 -19.86
CA ALA A 123 -10.00 -1.66 -19.01
C ALA A 123 -10.61 -0.83 -17.86
N SER A 124 -10.19 0.43 -17.71
CA SER A 124 -10.77 1.35 -16.73
C SER A 124 -12.22 1.67 -17.09
N THR A 125 -13.10 1.72 -16.09
CA THR A 125 -14.53 1.97 -16.31
C THR A 125 -15.13 2.85 -15.22
N VAL A 126 -16.14 3.62 -15.60
CA VAL A 126 -17.07 4.27 -14.65
C VAL A 126 -18.46 3.75 -14.98
N ASN A 127 -19.17 3.24 -13.98
CA ASN A 127 -20.57 2.86 -14.11
C ASN A 127 -21.40 3.45 -12.96
N SER A 128 -22.67 3.08 -12.87
CA SER A 128 -23.59 3.64 -11.86
C SER A 128 -23.26 3.27 -10.41
N THR A 129 -22.43 2.24 -10.19
CA THR A 129 -22.08 1.77 -8.84
C THR A 129 -20.63 2.06 -8.49
N HIS A 130 -19.70 1.88 -9.44
CA HIS A 130 -18.27 1.94 -9.17
C HIS A 130 -17.48 2.68 -10.24
N VAL A 131 -16.38 3.27 -9.80
CA VAL A 131 -15.23 3.61 -10.63
C VAL A 131 -14.20 2.49 -10.47
N ASN A 132 -13.77 1.90 -11.58
CA ASN A 132 -12.62 0.99 -11.66
C ASN A 132 -11.52 1.71 -12.43
N ALA A 133 -10.63 2.40 -11.72
CA ALA A 133 -9.48 3.07 -12.29
C ALA A 133 -8.29 2.10 -12.33
N ILE A 134 -7.83 1.76 -13.54
CA ILE A 134 -6.64 0.93 -13.74
C ILE A 134 -5.63 1.76 -14.50
N PHE A 135 -4.49 2.08 -13.90
CA PHE A 135 -3.50 2.94 -14.55
C PHE A 135 -2.08 2.38 -14.42
N ARG A 136 -1.32 2.55 -15.49
CA ARG A 136 0.13 2.41 -15.50
C ARG A 136 0.74 3.69 -14.97
N CYS A 137 1.71 3.57 -14.07
CA CYS A 137 2.51 4.68 -13.60
C CYS A 137 3.97 4.39 -13.90
N GLN A 138 4.60 5.22 -14.74
CA GLN A 138 6.04 5.14 -15.04
C GLN A 138 6.79 6.25 -14.32
N ASN A 139 8.05 5.98 -13.92
CA ASN A 139 8.84 6.86 -13.05
C ASN A 139 8.14 7.10 -11.69
N CYS A 140 7.67 6.01 -11.06
CA CYS A 140 6.82 6.07 -9.87
C CYS A 140 7.29 5.19 -8.70
N THR A 141 8.40 4.44 -8.84
CA THR A 141 8.95 3.62 -7.74
C THR A 141 9.83 4.42 -6.77
N VAL A 142 10.29 5.60 -7.18
CA VAL A 142 11.08 6.55 -6.39
C VAL A 142 10.51 7.95 -6.58
N TRP A 143 10.48 8.75 -5.52
CA TRP A 143 10.00 10.12 -5.52
C TRP A 143 10.75 10.95 -4.48
N GLU A 144 10.45 12.24 -4.40
CA GLU A 144 11.05 13.13 -3.41
C GLU A 144 10.70 12.69 -1.98
N GLY A 145 11.71 12.38 -1.18
CA GLY A 145 11.53 11.95 0.20
C GLY A 145 11.07 10.50 0.41
N GLY A 146 10.95 9.68 -0.65
CA GLY A 146 10.54 8.28 -0.48
C GLY A 146 10.63 7.38 -1.71
N SER A 147 10.27 6.11 -1.51
CA SER A 147 10.25 5.09 -2.56
C SER A 147 9.32 3.95 -2.16
N LEU A 148 8.80 3.23 -3.16
CA LEU A 148 7.97 2.04 -2.94
C LEU A 148 8.82 0.96 -2.24
N GLY A 149 8.28 0.34 -1.20
CA GLY A 149 8.98 -0.72 -0.46
C GLY A 149 10.27 -0.27 0.22
N SER A 150 10.45 1.02 0.50
CA SER A 150 11.72 1.58 0.98
C SER A 150 12.92 1.29 0.05
N GLY A 151 12.65 1.16 -1.25
CA GLY A 151 13.63 0.87 -2.29
C GLY A 151 13.83 -0.61 -2.55
N ASP A 152 13.22 -1.50 -1.76
CA ASP A 152 13.22 -2.94 -2.00
C ASP A 152 11.91 -3.38 -2.67
N LEU A 153 11.94 -3.44 -4.02
CA LEU A 153 10.81 -3.91 -4.81
C LEU A 153 10.53 -5.41 -4.66
N ASN A 154 11.36 -6.16 -3.95
CA ASN A 154 11.11 -7.57 -3.63
C ASN A 154 10.80 -7.77 -2.12
N GLY A 155 10.61 -6.69 -1.38
CA GLY A 155 10.31 -6.69 0.05
C GLY A 155 8.82 -6.51 0.33
N THR A 156 8.53 -5.71 1.36
CA THR A 156 7.16 -5.36 1.76
C THR A 156 6.96 -3.85 1.66
N ALA A 157 5.78 -3.44 1.21
CA ALA A 157 5.31 -2.07 1.29
C ALA A 157 4.11 -1.97 2.23
N VAL A 158 3.94 -0.80 2.85
CA VAL A 158 2.67 -0.40 3.43
C VAL A 158 2.08 0.65 2.50
N LEU A 159 0.85 0.42 2.06
CA LEU A 159 0.09 1.38 1.26
C LEU A 159 -1.02 1.96 2.11
N ALA A 160 -1.39 3.21 1.81
CA ALA A 160 -2.58 3.83 2.39
C ALA A 160 -3.59 4.11 1.28
N TYR A 161 -4.87 4.06 1.62
CA TYR A 161 -5.95 4.48 0.74
C TYR A 161 -6.91 5.37 1.49
N VAL A 162 -7.54 6.29 0.76
CA VAL A 162 -8.34 7.36 1.33
C VAL A 162 -9.62 7.55 0.53
N ALA A 163 -10.65 8.08 1.20
CA ALA A 163 -11.89 8.49 0.54
C ALA A 163 -12.46 9.75 1.19
N SER A 164 -12.99 10.63 0.37
CA SER A 164 -14.02 11.59 0.78
C SER A 164 -15.36 11.06 0.33
N THR A 165 -16.12 10.48 1.26
CA THR A 165 -17.37 9.78 0.95
C THR A 165 -18.54 10.72 0.61
N THR A 166 -18.42 12.01 0.92
CA THR A 166 -19.53 12.97 0.80
C THR A 166 -19.20 14.24 0.01
N THR A 167 -17.93 14.64 -0.03
CA THR A 167 -17.52 15.94 -0.58
C THR A 167 -16.65 15.73 -1.80
N GLY A 168 -17.08 16.24 -2.96
CA GLY A 168 -16.31 16.22 -4.20
C GLY A 168 -15.13 17.19 -4.19
N VAL A 169 -14.37 17.17 -5.29
CA VAL A 169 -13.36 18.20 -5.58
C VAL A 169 -14.02 19.50 -6.05
N ASP A 170 -13.29 20.61 -6.02
CA ASP A 170 -13.82 21.94 -6.37
C ASP A 170 -14.10 22.09 -7.87
N ASP A 171 -13.22 21.58 -8.74
CA ASP A 171 -13.39 21.49 -10.19
C ASP A 171 -13.14 20.06 -10.68
N PRO A 172 -14.20 19.25 -10.89
CA PRO A 172 -14.06 17.87 -11.33
C PRO A 172 -13.40 17.69 -12.70
N SER A 173 -13.26 18.75 -13.51
CA SER A 173 -12.62 18.69 -14.83
C SER A 173 -11.12 18.97 -14.80
N ASP A 174 -10.60 19.54 -13.71
CA ASP A 174 -9.19 19.87 -13.55
C ASP A 174 -8.48 18.84 -12.67
N VAL A 175 -7.53 18.10 -13.25
CA VAL A 175 -6.67 17.16 -12.51
C VAL A 175 -5.91 17.83 -11.36
N ASN A 176 -5.72 19.15 -11.42
CA ASN A 176 -5.06 19.97 -10.42
C ASN A 176 -6.01 20.65 -9.42
N SER A 177 -7.33 20.36 -9.49
CA SER A 177 -8.34 20.88 -8.58
C SER A 177 -7.93 20.78 -7.11
N SER A 178 -8.34 21.76 -6.33
CA SER A 178 -8.37 21.67 -4.86
C SER A 178 -9.51 20.78 -4.39
N PHE A 179 -9.38 20.30 -3.15
CA PHE A 179 -10.36 19.46 -2.48
C PHE A 179 -10.17 19.52 -0.97
N SER A 180 -11.23 19.21 -0.23
CA SER A 180 -11.18 19.08 1.23
C SER A 180 -10.52 17.78 1.66
N GLU A 181 -10.09 17.71 2.91
CA GLU A 181 -9.54 16.51 3.55
C GLU A 181 -10.45 15.28 3.41
N HIS A 182 -9.87 14.10 3.23
CA HIS A 182 -10.59 12.83 3.21
C HIS A 182 -11.23 12.56 4.57
N ASN A 183 -12.44 11.98 4.59
CA ASN A 183 -13.13 11.61 5.82
C ASN A 183 -12.96 10.13 6.19
N TYR A 184 -12.20 9.38 5.38
CA TYR A 184 -11.78 8.02 5.65
C TYR A 184 -10.36 7.79 5.14
N PHE A 185 -9.57 7.03 5.89
CA PHE A 185 -8.31 6.47 5.44
C PHE A 185 -8.02 5.16 6.18
N ASN A 186 -7.25 4.29 5.55
CA ASN A 186 -6.71 3.10 6.19
C ASN A 186 -5.45 2.62 5.48
N PHE A 187 -4.85 1.54 5.98
CA PHE A 187 -3.59 1.00 5.49
C PHE A 187 -3.71 -0.49 5.20
N PHE A 188 -2.83 -1.01 4.35
CA PHE A 188 -2.63 -2.44 4.20
C PHE A 188 -1.18 -2.77 3.87
N GLY A 189 -0.73 -3.94 4.34
CA GLY A 189 0.57 -4.49 3.96
C GLY A 189 0.52 -5.18 2.61
N LEU A 190 1.55 -4.99 1.80
CA LEU A 190 1.70 -5.57 0.47
C LEU A 190 3.06 -6.27 0.36
N ASP A 191 3.05 -7.58 0.09
CA ASP A 191 4.24 -8.31 -0.31
C ASP A 191 4.55 -8.02 -1.78
N LEU A 192 5.60 -7.23 -2.03
CA LEU A 192 5.97 -6.82 -3.38
C LEU A 192 6.58 -7.98 -4.18
N SER A 193 7.21 -8.95 -3.51
CA SER A 193 7.75 -10.15 -4.17
C SER A 193 6.66 -10.95 -4.89
N ALA A 194 5.44 -10.95 -4.32
CA ALA A 194 4.28 -11.63 -4.88
C ALA A 194 3.53 -10.80 -5.94
N ALA A 195 3.91 -9.53 -6.14
CA ALA A 195 3.24 -8.59 -7.04
C ALA A 195 3.91 -8.50 -8.42
N HIS A 196 5.07 -9.13 -8.63
CA HIS A 196 5.70 -9.22 -9.94
C HIS A 196 4.97 -10.19 -10.88
N SER A 197 4.82 -9.82 -12.16
CA SER A 197 4.19 -10.70 -13.16
C SER A 197 4.93 -10.72 -14.49
N SER A 198 5.10 -11.92 -15.04
CA SER A 198 5.62 -12.12 -16.41
C SER A 198 4.64 -11.67 -17.50
N SER A 199 3.35 -11.51 -17.17
CA SER A 199 2.31 -11.00 -18.06
C SER A 199 2.18 -9.48 -18.06
N TYR A 200 3.01 -8.76 -17.29
CA TYR A 200 2.90 -7.30 -17.11
C TYR A 200 2.81 -6.52 -18.44
N SER A 201 3.65 -6.85 -19.41
CA SER A 201 3.64 -6.20 -20.73
C SER A 201 2.35 -6.45 -21.52
N GLN A 202 1.71 -7.61 -21.34
CA GLN A 202 0.44 -7.94 -21.98
C GLN A 202 -0.68 -7.06 -21.40
N TYR A 203 -0.68 -6.86 -20.08
CA TYR A 203 -1.67 -6.02 -19.40
C TYR A 203 -1.62 -4.57 -19.89
N ILE A 204 -0.43 -4.00 -20.13
CA ILE A 204 -0.28 -2.64 -20.67
C ILE A 204 -0.91 -2.52 -22.06
N SER A 205 -0.76 -3.54 -22.92
CA SER A 205 -1.33 -3.55 -24.27
C SER A 205 -2.84 -3.84 -24.35
N GLY A 206 -3.53 -3.98 -23.21
CA GLY A 206 -4.94 -4.38 -23.15
C GLY A 206 -5.17 -5.86 -23.46
N GLY A 207 -4.13 -6.69 -23.39
CA GLY A 207 -4.23 -8.14 -23.51
C GLY A 207 -4.58 -8.79 -22.18
N VAL A 208 -5.39 -9.85 -22.22
CA VAL A 208 -5.60 -10.73 -21.07
C VAL A 208 -4.36 -11.60 -20.90
N GLY A 209 -3.76 -11.57 -19.71
CA GLY A 209 -2.58 -12.37 -19.40
C GLY A 209 -2.90 -13.87 -19.53
N THR A 210 -1.97 -14.66 -20.06
CA THR A 210 -2.10 -16.13 -20.01
C THR A 210 -2.06 -16.57 -18.56
N THR A 211 -3.20 -17.00 -18.05
CA THR A 211 -3.46 -17.25 -16.65
C THR A 211 -2.51 -18.28 -16.04
N THR A 212 -1.67 -17.83 -15.11
CA THR A 212 -1.33 -18.59 -13.90
C THR A 212 -1.15 -17.58 -12.78
N ALA A 213 -1.97 -17.65 -11.74
CA ALA A 213 -1.73 -16.88 -10.52
C ALA A 213 -0.29 -17.15 -10.04
N PRO A 214 0.45 -16.17 -9.50
CA PRO A 214 1.78 -16.41 -8.96
C PRO A 214 1.69 -17.54 -7.93
N SER A 215 2.36 -18.67 -8.22
CA SER A 215 2.49 -19.76 -7.28
C SER A 215 3.28 -19.26 -6.07
N GLY A 216 2.67 -19.33 -4.88
CA GLY A 216 3.38 -19.08 -3.62
C GLY A 216 4.65 -19.95 -3.50
N PRO A 217 5.63 -19.54 -2.68
CA PRO A 217 6.91 -20.22 -2.63
C PRO A 217 6.75 -21.67 -2.16
N SER A 218 7.26 -22.61 -2.98
CA SER A 218 7.45 -24.00 -2.60
C SER A 218 8.67 -24.09 -1.68
N SER A 219 8.43 -24.36 -0.39
CA SER A 219 9.49 -24.58 0.59
C SER A 219 10.16 -25.93 0.35
N THR A 220 11.41 -25.92 -0.13
CA THR A 220 12.29 -27.09 -0.12
C THR A 220 13.40 -26.84 0.92
N PRO A 221 13.65 -27.75 1.88
CA PRO A 221 14.69 -27.53 2.88
C PRO A 221 16.09 -27.65 2.23
N ALA A 222 16.88 -26.59 2.29
CA ALA A 222 18.30 -26.63 1.92
C ALA A 222 19.16 -26.77 3.19
N THR A 223 20.10 -27.72 3.14
CA THR A 223 21.11 -28.04 4.16
C THR A 223 22.02 -26.83 4.48
N PRO A 224 22.42 -26.59 5.74
CA PRO A 224 23.14 -25.37 6.09
C PRO A 224 24.61 -25.45 5.66
N SER A 225 25.10 -24.36 5.06
CA SER A 225 26.53 -24.05 4.98
C SER A 225 26.82 -22.87 5.88
N SER A 226 27.75 -23.06 6.81
CA SER A 226 28.19 -22.04 7.77
C SER A 226 29.20 -21.10 7.13
N THR A 227 28.83 -19.84 6.94
CA THR A 227 29.76 -18.74 6.71
C THR A 227 29.59 -17.67 7.80
N SER A 228 30.70 -17.06 8.19
CA SER A 228 30.79 -16.17 9.36
C SER A 228 29.84 -14.99 9.28
N SER A 229 29.18 -14.68 10.41
CA SER A 229 28.23 -13.58 10.60
C SER A 229 28.75 -12.23 10.07
N ALA A 230 28.06 -11.71 9.06
CA ALA A 230 28.12 -10.29 8.70
C ALA A 230 27.60 -9.45 9.88
N PRO A 231 28.05 -8.18 10.03
CA PRO A 231 27.50 -7.28 11.04
C PRO A 231 25.98 -7.17 10.88
N ALA A 232 25.25 -7.15 11.99
CA ALA A 232 23.80 -6.93 11.96
C ALA A 232 23.50 -5.62 11.23
N ALA A 233 22.54 -5.65 10.31
CA ALA A 233 22.08 -4.45 9.61
C ALA A 233 21.61 -3.40 10.63
N THR A 234 21.81 -2.12 10.33
CA THR A 234 21.33 -1.00 11.15
C THR A 234 20.32 -0.17 10.36
N GLN A 235 19.37 0.44 11.06
CA GLN A 235 18.33 1.30 10.47
C GLN A 235 18.74 2.77 10.46
N SER A 236 18.40 3.47 9.37
CA SER A 236 18.61 4.92 9.25
C SER A 236 17.66 5.71 10.16
N GLU A 237 17.95 7.00 10.35
CA GLU A 237 17.02 7.92 11.01
C GLU A 237 15.65 7.86 10.35
N TYR A 238 14.61 7.86 11.17
CA TYR A 238 13.20 7.68 10.81
C TYR A 238 12.81 6.31 10.23
N GLY A 239 13.76 5.38 10.08
CA GLY A 239 13.48 3.99 9.72
C GLY A 239 12.77 3.22 10.82
N GLN A 240 11.96 2.24 10.45
CA GLN A 240 11.28 1.38 11.42
C GLN A 240 12.31 0.46 12.08
N CYS A 241 12.36 0.44 13.40
CA CYS A 241 13.31 -0.37 14.17
C CYS A 241 12.62 -1.34 15.12
N GLY A 242 11.29 -1.40 15.07
CA GLY A 242 10.51 -2.27 15.93
C GLY A 242 9.02 -2.13 15.66
N GLY A 243 8.26 -2.95 16.38
CA GLY A 243 6.83 -3.09 16.19
C GLY A 243 6.45 -4.53 15.87
N ASN A 244 5.24 -4.93 16.24
CA ASN A 244 4.72 -6.27 15.98
C ASN A 244 4.77 -6.58 14.48
N GLY A 245 5.42 -7.68 14.13
CA GLY A 245 5.58 -8.13 12.74
C GLY A 245 6.82 -7.56 12.02
N TRP A 246 7.57 -6.64 12.65
CA TRP A 246 8.81 -6.14 12.08
C TRP A 246 9.90 -7.22 12.05
N THR A 247 10.40 -7.54 10.86
CA THR A 247 11.49 -8.51 10.62
C THR A 247 12.78 -7.85 10.14
N GLY A 248 12.75 -6.53 9.92
CA GLY A 248 13.91 -5.75 9.51
C GLY A 248 14.83 -5.39 10.70
N PRO A 249 15.81 -4.52 10.49
CA PRO A 249 16.83 -4.28 11.50
C PRO A 249 16.24 -3.57 12.72
N THR A 250 16.59 -4.05 13.91
CA THR A 250 16.09 -3.52 15.19
C THR A 250 17.07 -2.56 15.87
N VAL A 251 18.27 -2.43 15.29
CA VAL A 251 19.33 -1.56 15.77
C VAL A 251 19.36 -0.33 14.90
N CYS A 252 19.28 0.86 15.50
CA CYS A 252 19.43 2.12 14.77
C CYS A 252 20.91 2.45 14.52
N ALA A 253 21.18 3.25 13.48
CA ALA A 253 22.49 3.78 13.20
C ALA A 253 23.02 4.57 14.41
N THR A 254 24.35 4.69 14.51
CA THR A 254 25.04 5.33 15.65
C THR A 254 24.45 6.71 15.97
N GLY A 255 24.05 6.93 17.22
CA GLY A 255 23.48 8.20 17.70
C GLY A 255 21.94 8.24 17.73
N LEU A 256 21.28 7.19 17.24
CA LEU A 256 19.83 7.08 17.21
C LEU A 256 19.32 6.03 18.19
N THR A 257 18.12 6.22 18.70
CA THR A 257 17.42 5.28 19.59
C THR A 257 16.14 4.81 18.93
N CYS A 258 15.82 3.52 19.09
CA CYS A 258 14.54 2.99 18.63
C CYS A 258 13.42 3.44 19.58
N VAL A 259 12.65 4.44 19.17
CA VAL A 259 11.56 5.03 19.97
C VAL A 259 10.25 4.39 19.57
N VAL A 260 9.47 3.91 20.53
CA VAL A 260 8.12 3.43 20.28
C VAL A 260 7.23 4.63 19.93
N VAL A 261 6.75 4.68 18.68
CA VAL A 261 5.95 5.81 18.17
C VAL A 261 4.46 5.47 18.21
N SER A 262 4.07 4.28 17.77
CA SER A 262 2.67 3.82 17.80
C SER A 262 2.62 2.36 18.26
N PRO A 263 2.59 2.11 19.58
CA PRO A 263 2.55 0.76 20.10
C PRO A 263 1.22 0.06 19.75
N PRO A 264 1.24 -1.26 19.49
CA PRO A 264 2.40 -2.16 19.54
C PRO A 264 3.12 -2.31 18.18
N TYR A 265 2.71 -1.61 17.12
CA TYR A 265 3.06 -1.97 15.74
C TYR A 265 4.20 -1.17 15.13
N TYR A 266 4.58 -0.04 15.73
CA TYR A 266 5.56 0.85 15.10
C TYR A 266 6.51 1.50 16.11
N SER A 267 7.80 1.27 15.90
CA SER A 267 8.91 1.94 16.58
C SER A 267 9.89 2.46 15.52
N GLN A 268 10.44 3.64 15.75
CA GLN A 268 11.20 4.40 14.78
C GLN A 268 12.55 4.83 15.33
N CYS A 269 13.60 4.79 14.51
CA CYS A 269 14.89 5.36 14.86
C CYS A 269 14.81 6.89 14.91
N GLN A 270 15.03 7.48 16.08
CA GLN A 270 15.03 8.93 16.26
C GLN A 270 16.28 9.37 17.02
N ALA A 271 16.69 10.63 16.85
CA ALA A 271 17.73 11.22 17.67
C ALA A 271 17.35 11.12 19.16
N ALA A 272 18.29 10.68 19.99
CA ALA A 272 18.08 10.68 21.44
C ALA A 272 17.85 12.13 21.90
N LYS A 273 16.67 12.40 22.48
CA LYS A 273 16.38 13.69 23.13
C LYS A 273 17.08 13.81 24.48
#